data_AF-A0A0A8B3T8-F1
#
_entry.id   AF-A0A0A8B3T8-F1
#
_cell.length_a   1.000
_cell.length_b   1.000
_cell.length_c   1.000
_cell.angle_alpha   90.00
_cell.angle_beta   90.00
_cell.angle_gamma   90.00
#
_symmetry.space_group_name_H-M   'P 1'
#
loop_
_entity.id
_entity.type
_entity.pdbx_description
1 polymer ?
#
loop_
_entity_poly.entity_id
_entity_poly.type
_entity_poly.pdbx_seq_one_letter_code
_entity_poly.pdbx_strand_id
1 'polypeptide(L)'
;MRRPTFERWAKREALRAANARAFSFKNLAGALQDGCTALKAPLFLYAYETDDLDRLFRYIRDDSLIEEFKRVENVLGGRPAEKLALRGTPMRLLPCEYQACFDAFSLAFRAPERLEAEKRALWEKTVSAQRRKDIPNSAVYQRLRLNPGNVNSYLKDGAVEKLSLENARIILEFVLDY
;
A
#
# COMPACT_ATOMS: atom_id res chain seq x y z
N MET A 1 10.82 -1.32 -2.60
CA MET A 1 9.48 -1.89 -2.87
C MET A 1 8.87 -1.09 -4.02
N ARG A 2 8.35 -1.72 -5.07
CA ARG A 2 7.76 -0.99 -6.21
C ARG A 2 6.36 -0.51 -5.84
N ARG A 3 6.02 0.74 -6.17
CA ARG A 3 4.67 1.28 -5.98
C ARG A 3 3.66 0.48 -6.83
N PRO A 4 2.49 0.08 -6.28
CA PRO A 4 1.43 -0.56 -7.06
C PRO A 4 0.73 0.46 -7.97
N THR A 5 0.20 0.00 -9.10
CA THR A 5 -0.82 0.74 -9.87
C THR A 5 -2.20 0.47 -9.28
N PHE A 6 -3.14 1.39 -9.47
CA PHE A 6 -4.50 1.25 -8.94
C PHE A 6 -5.20 0.02 -9.50
N GLU A 7 -5.15 -0.20 -10.83
CA GLU A 7 -5.68 -1.38 -11.49
C GLU A 7 -5.24 -2.70 -10.82
N ARG A 8 -3.93 -2.90 -10.69
CA ARG A 8 -3.37 -4.14 -10.13
C ARG A 8 -3.70 -4.31 -8.66
N TRP A 9 -3.74 -3.20 -7.93
CA TRP A 9 -4.13 -3.19 -6.52
C TRP A 9 -5.60 -3.56 -6.35
N ALA A 10 -6.52 -2.87 -7.04
CA ALA A 10 -7.96 -3.10 -6.97
C ALA A 10 -8.33 -4.53 -7.40
N LYS A 11 -7.70 -5.04 -8.47
CA LYS A 11 -7.85 -6.43 -8.92
C LYS A 11 -7.50 -7.42 -7.80
N ARG A 12 -6.38 -7.21 -7.12
CA ARG A 12 -5.93 -8.07 -6.03
C ARG A 12 -6.85 -7.98 -4.82
N GLU A 13 -7.32 -6.78 -4.48
CA GLU A 13 -8.27 -6.58 -3.37
C GLU A 13 -9.62 -7.27 -3.65
N ALA A 14 -10.12 -7.20 -4.88
CA ALA A 14 -11.31 -7.91 -5.30
C ALA A 14 -11.14 -9.44 -5.17
N LEU A 15 -10.02 -9.98 -5.65
CA LEU A 15 -9.71 -11.41 -5.50
C LEU A 15 -9.60 -11.83 -4.04
N ARG A 16 -8.95 -11.00 -3.20
CA ARG A 16 -8.81 -11.26 -1.77
C ARG A 16 -10.17 -11.26 -1.06
N ALA A 17 -11.01 -10.27 -1.35
CA ALA A 17 -12.35 -10.15 -0.75
C ALA A 17 -13.23 -11.37 -1.08
N ALA A 18 -13.17 -11.85 -2.32
CA ALA A 18 -13.93 -13.01 -2.77
C ALA A 18 -13.27 -14.36 -2.47
N ASN A 19 -12.09 -14.37 -1.84
CA ASN A 19 -11.23 -15.56 -1.70
C ASN A 19 -11.05 -16.34 -3.04
N ALA A 20 -10.89 -15.62 -4.14
CA ALA A 20 -10.85 -16.17 -5.49
C ALA A 20 -9.40 -16.30 -6.00
N ARG A 21 -9.12 -17.41 -6.70
CA ARG A 21 -7.79 -17.67 -7.30
C ARG A 21 -7.56 -16.94 -8.64
N ALA A 22 -8.63 -16.63 -9.36
CA ALA A 22 -8.56 -16.04 -10.69
C ALA A 22 -9.65 -14.98 -10.89
N PHE A 23 -9.36 -13.97 -11.70
CA PHE A 23 -10.27 -12.85 -11.93
C PHE A 23 -11.29 -13.20 -13.01
N SER A 24 -12.57 -13.09 -12.69
CA SER A 24 -13.68 -13.28 -13.61
C SER A 24 -14.84 -12.41 -13.17
N PHE A 25 -15.28 -11.47 -14.01
CA PHE A 25 -16.43 -10.61 -13.71
C PHE A 25 -17.68 -11.43 -13.37
N LYS A 26 -17.94 -12.51 -14.12
CA LYS A 26 -19.09 -13.40 -13.85
C LYS A 26 -19.05 -14.00 -12.44
N ASN A 27 -17.91 -14.55 -12.04
CA ASN A 27 -17.78 -15.23 -10.75
C ASN A 27 -17.79 -14.23 -9.58
N LEU A 28 -17.13 -13.09 -9.76
CA LEU A 28 -17.06 -12.03 -8.75
C LEU A 28 -18.41 -11.33 -8.59
N ALA A 29 -19.12 -11.05 -9.68
CA ALA A 29 -20.51 -10.56 -9.62
C ALA A 29 -21.44 -11.60 -8.96
N GLY A 30 -21.25 -12.88 -9.25
CA GLY A 30 -21.93 -13.98 -8.53
C GLY A 30 -21.73 -13.89 -7.02
N ALA A 31 -20.47 -13.83 -6.56
CA ALA A 31 -20.14 -13.74 -5.14
C ALA A 31 -20.71 -12.47 -4.47
N LEU A 32 -20.79 -11.36 -5.20
CA LEU A 32 -21.40 -10.13 -4.69
C LEU A 32 -22.91 -10.30 -4.46
N GLN A 33 -23.61 -10.97 -5.39
CA GLN A 33 -25.04 -11.31 -5.22
C GLN A 33 -25.27 -12.35 -4.11
N ASP A 34 -24.28 -13.21 -3.85
CA ASP A 34 -24.31 -14.17 -2.74
C ASP A 34 -23.98 -13.53 -1.38
N GLY A 35 -23.85 -12.20 -1.32
CA GLY A 35 -23.71 -11.41 -0.09
C GLY A 35 -22.28 -10.99 0.27
N CYS A 36 -21.30 -11.18 -0.61
CA CYS A 36 -19.92 -10.73 -0.36
C CYS A 36 -19.77 -9.21 -0.53
N THR A 37 -20.23 -8.43 0.45
CA THR A 37 -20.25 -6.95 0.39
C THR A 37 -18.85 -6.32 0.31
N ALA A 38 -17.84 -6.96 0.91
CA ALA A 38 -16.44 -6.49 0.86
C ALA A 38 -15.85 -6.45 -0.57
N LEU A 39 -16.45 -7.17 -1.52
CA LEU A 39 -16.06 -7.19 -2.92
C LEU A 39 -16.58 -5.98 -3.72
N LYS A 40 -17.66 -5.35 -3.25
CA LYS A 40 -18.41 -4.33 -4.00
C LYS A 40 -17.52 -3.19 -4.51
N ALA A 41 -16.88 -2.47 -3.58
CA ALA A 41 -16.04 -1.33 -3.89
C ALA A 41 -14.79 -1.70 -4.72
N PRO A 42 -13.97 -2.71 -4.37
CA PRO A 42 -12.78 -3.03 -5.16
C PRO A 42 -13.12 -3.58 -6.56
N LEU A 43 -14.23 -4.31 -6.72
CA LEU A 43 -14.66 -4.81 -8.03
C LEU A 43 -15.15 -3.67 -8.94
N PHE A 44 -15.99 -2.78 -8.41
CA PHE A 44 -16.46 -1.61 -9.15
C PHE A 44 -15.30 -0.70 -9.54
N LEU A 45 -14.41 -0.36 -8.59
CA LEU A 45 -13.29 0.54 -8.86
C LEU A 45 -12.27 -0.06 -9.82
N TYR A 46 -12.10 -1.39 -9.83
CA TYR A 46 -11.34 -2.07 -10.88
C TYR A 46 -11.99 -1.87 -12.25
N ALA A 47 -13.28 -2.18 -12.38
CA ALA A 47 -14.00 -2.06 -13.65
C ALA A 47 -14.04 -0.61 -14.16
N TYR A 48 -14.17 0.36 -13.25
CA TYR A 48 -14.12 1.79 -13.57
C TYR A 48 -12.73 2.20 -14.07
N GLU A 49 -11.64 1.76 -13.43
CA GLU A 49 -10.28 2.08 -13.87
C GLU A 49 -9.92 1.43 -15.22
N THR A 50 -10.51 0.26 -15.53
CA THR A 50 -10.24 -0.47 -16.78
C THR A 50 -11.27 -0.25 -17.88
N ASP A 51 -12.22 0.68 -17.70
CA ASP A 51 -13.30 0.96 -18.67
C ASP A 51 -14.14 -0.29 -19.00
N ASP A 52 -14.36 -1.15 -18.00
CA ASP A 52 -15.08 -2.43 -18.09
C ASP A 52 -16.43 -2.41 -17.33
N LEU A 53 -16.98 -1.24 -16.97
CA LEU A 53 -18.24 -1.15 -16.22
C LEU A 53 -19.41 -1.84 -16.92
N ASP A 54 -19.55 -1.65 -18.23
CA ASP A 54 -20.56 -2.33 -19.05
C ASP A 54 -20.44 -3.85 -18.95
N ARG A 55 -19.21 -4.36 -18.88
CA ARG A 55 -18.96 -5.79 -18.74
C ARG A 55 -19.32 -6.31 -17.36
N LEU A 56 -19.05 -5.53 -16.30
CA LEU A 56 -19.47 -5.85 -14.94
C LEU A 56 -21.00 -5.87 -14.83
N PHE A 57 -21.68 -4.84 -15.35
CA PHE A 57 -23.13 -4.69 -15.25
C PHE A 57 -23.91 -5.83 -15.90
N ARG A 58 -23.38 -6.45 -16.97
CA ARG A 58 -23.98 -7.66 -17.59
C ARG A 58 -24.17 -8.84 -16.64
N TYR A 59 -23.43 -8.89 -15.53
CA TYR A 59 -23.47 -9.99 -14.57
C TYR A 59 -24.16 -9.64 -13.25
N ILE A 60 -24.58 -8.39 -13.06
CA ILE A 60 -25.29 -7.92 -11.86
C ILE A 60 -26.80 -7.95 -12.16
N ARG A 61 -27.56 -8.65 -11.32
CA ARG A 61 -29.03 -8.74 -11.42
C ARG A 61 -29.78 -7.81 -10.45
N ASP A 62 -29.06 -7.22 -9.50
CA ASP A 62 -29.63 -6.33 -8.49
C ASP A 62 -29.64 -4.88 -9.01
N ASP A 63 -30.83 -4.38 -9.35
CA ASP A 63 -31.03 -3.01 -9.84
C ASP A 63 -30.60 -1.95 -8.81
N SER A 64 -30.77 -2.21 -7.51
CA SER A 64 -30.37 -1.28 -6.45
C SER A 64 -28.85 -1.09 -6.44
N LEU A 65 -28.13 -2.19 -6.62
CA LEU A 65 -26.68 -2.19 -6.73
C LEU A 65 -26.20 -1.48 -8.00
N ILE A 66 -26.87 -1.69 -9.14
CA ILE A 66 -26.58 -0.97 -10.39
C ILE A 66 -26.78 0.54 -10.21
N GLU A 67 -27.88 0.96 -9.58
CA GLU A 67 -28.13 2.37 -9.31
C GLU A 67 -27.11 2.98 -8.35
N GLU A 68 -26.62 2.21 -7.36
CA GLU A 68 -25.49 2.64 -6.54
C GLU A 68 -24.22 2.84 -7.38
N PHE A 69 -23.87 1.88 -8.23
CA PHE A 69 -22.70 1.96 -9.10
C PHE A 69 -22.75 3.17 -10.04
N LYS A 70 -23.91 3.47 -10.64
CA LYS A 70 -24.08 4.69 -11.46
C LYS A 70 -23.93 5.97 -10.64
N ARG A 71 -24.46 6.01 -9.41
CA ARG A 71 -24.25 7.17 -8.51
C ARG A 71 -22.77 7.36 -8.20
N VAL A 72 -22.06 6.27 -7.91
CA VAL A 72 -20.62 6.32 -7.65
C VAL A 72 -19.87 6.79 -8.91
N GLU A 73 -20.14 6.21 -10.08
CA GLU A 73 -19.56 6.63 -11.36
C GLU A 73 -19.72 8.13 -11.61
N ASN A 74 -20.93 8.66 -11.39
CA ASN A 74 -21.21 10.09 -11.50
C ASN A 74 -20.38 10.95 -10.52
N VAL A 75 -20.17 10.48 -9.28
CA VAL A 75 -19.30 11.16 -8.30
C VAL A 75 -17.84 11.14 -8.75
N LEU A 76 -17.37 10.03 -9.33
CA LEU A 76 -16.01 9.92 -9.85
C LEU A 76 -15.80 10.81 -11.09
N GLY A 77 -16.82 10.96 -11.92
CA GLY A 77 -16.89 11.97 -12.99
C GLY A 77 -15.84 11.76 -14.08
N GLY A 78 -15.60 10.52 -14.48
CA GLY A 78 -14.65 10.14 -15.54
C GLY A 78 -13.17 10.36 -15.22
N ARG A 79 -12.83 10.75 -13.99
CA ARG A 79 -11.43 10.92 -13.55
C ARG A 79 -10.84 9.56 -13.17
N PRO A 80 -9.56 9.29 -13.49
CA PRO A 80 -8.91 8.04 -13.08
C PRO A 80 -8.97 7.84 -11.57
N ALA A 81 -9.32 6.63 -11.14
CA ALA A 81 -9.45 6.25 -9.75
C ALA A 81 -8.11 6.43 -9.01
N GLU A 82 -6.99 6.15 -9.68
CA GLU A 82 -5.65 6.39 -9.12
C GLU A 82 -5.43 7.86 -8.73
N LYS A 83 -5.77 8.79 -9.63
CA LYS A 83 -5.60 10.23 -9.38
C LYS A 83 -6.49 10.70 -8.23
N LEU A 84 -7.72 10.19 -8.18
CA LEU A 84 -8.66 10.50 -7.11
C LEU A 84 -8.14 10.01 -5.75
N ALA A 85 -7.64 8.78 -5.69
CA ALA A 85 -7.10 8.19 -4.47
C ALA A 85 -5.88 8.94 -3.94
N LEU A 86 -4.96 9.35 -4.84
CA LEU A 86 -3.72 10.03 -4.45
C LEU A 86 -3.92 11.51 -4.06
N ARG A 87 -5.05 12.13 -4.45
CA ARG A 87 -5.39 13.49 -4.03
C ARG A 87 -5.58 13.61 -2.52
N GLY A 88 -6.02 12.54 -1.85
CA GLY A 88 -6.18 12.48 -0.39
C GLY A 88 -7.29 13.39 0.17
N THR A 89 -8.14 13.97 -0.69
CA THR A 89 -9.33 14.71 -0.26
C THR A 89 -10.53 13.76 -0.24
N PRO A 90 -11.21 13.56 0.89
CA PRO A 90 -12.39 12.71 0.95
C PRO A 90 -13.50 13.19 0.00
N MET A 91 -14.10 12.27 -0.74
CA MET A 91 -15.22 12.56 -1.62
C MET A 91 -16.52 12.43 -0.82
N ARG A 92 -17.11 13.56 -0.42
CA ARG A 92 -18.26 13.61 0.52
C ARG A 92 -19.51 12.82 0.07
N LEU A 93 -19.71 12.67 -1.24
CA LEU A 93 -20.87 11.96 -1.80
C LEU A 93 -20.58 10.48 -2.11
N LEU A 94 -19.35 10.04 -1.84
CA LEU A 94 -18.93 8.67 -2.09
C LEU A 94 -19.27 7.81 -0.85
N PRO A 95 -19.87 6.63 -1.02
CA PRO A 95 -20.10 5.71 0.09
C PRO A 95 -18.77 5.32 0.77
N CYS A 96 -18.81 5.06 2.08
CA CYS A 96 -17.62 4.93 2.90
C CYS A 96 -16.71 3.77 2.47
N GLU A 97 -17.27 2.69 1.91
CA GLU A 97 -16.53 1.54 1.42
C GLU A 97 -15.63 1.88 0.22
N TYR A 98 -16.05 2.78 -0.68
CA TYR A 98 -15.23 3.21 -1.81
C TYR A 98 -14.16 4.21 -1.36
N GLN A 99 -14.50 5.11 -0.42
CA GLN A 99 -13.51 5.99 0.19
C GLN A 99 -12.44 5.18 0.93
N ALA A 100 -12.84 4.13 1.65
CA ALA A 100 -11.90 3.21 2.31
C ALA A 100 -10.98 2.50 1.31
N CYS A 101 -11.48 2.12 0.12
CA CYS A 101 -10.62 1.60 -0.95
C CYS A 101 -9.59 2.63 -1.42
N PHE A 102 -9.99 3.90 -1.61
CA PHE A 102 -9.05 4.95 -1.98
C PHE A 102 -7.98 5.21 -0.91
N ASP A 103 -8.39 5.24 0.36
CA ASP A 103 -7.47 5.43 1.47
C ASP A 103 -6.49 4.25 1.59
N ALA A 104 -6.99 3.01 1.44
CA ALA A 104 -6.17 1.80 1.47
C ALA A 104 -5.18 1.74 0.29
N PHE A 105 -5.59 2.16 -0.91
CA PHE A 105 -4.68 2.29 -2.05
C PHE A 105 -3.61 3.35 -1.78
N SER A 106 -4.00 4.56 -1.33
CA SER A 106 -3.07 5.65 -1.03
C SER A 106 -2.03 5.22 0.02
N LEU A 107 -2.47 4.47 1.03
CA LEU A 107 -1.60 3.88 2.04
C LEU A 107 -0.61 2.88 1.44
N ALA A 108 -1.08 1.98 0.58
CA ALA A 108 -0.22 1.00 -0.10
C ALA A 108 0.75 1.67 -1.08
N PHE A 109 0.32 2.70 -1.79
CA PHE A 109 1.13 3.49 -2.71
C PHE A 109 2.27 4.20 -1.96
N ARG A 110 1.96 4.74 -0.77
CA ARG A 110 2.91 5.46 0.10
C ARG A 110 3.73 4.55 1.02
N ALA A 111 3.69 3.23 0.84
CA ALA A 111 4.43 2.29 1.68
C ALA A 111 5.97 2.43 1.55
N PRO A 112 6.55 2.64 0.35
CA PRO A 112 7.99 2.82 0.22
C PRO A 112 8.53 4.04 0.97
N GLU A 113 7.83 5.18 0.92
CA GLU A 113 8.23 6.42 1.60
C GLU A 113 8.16 6.27 3.12
N ARG A 114 7.10 5.62 3.62
CA ARG A 114 6.97 5.33 5.06
C ARG A 114 8.10 4.41 5.54
N LEU A 115 8.45 3.41 4.75
CA LEU A 115 9.56 2.51 5.05
C LEU A 115 10.90 3.26 5.09
N GLU A 116 11.16 4.15 4.13
CA GLU A 116 12.36 4.98 4.13
C GLU A 116 12.39 5.95 5.31
N ALA A 117 11.26 6.59 5.63
CA ALA A 117 11.14 7.47 6.78
C ALA A 117 11.38 6.73 8.12
N GLU A 118 10.87 5.51 8.26
CA GLU A 118 11.14 4.68 9.44
C GLU A 118 12.63 4.35 9.57
N LYS A 119 13.27 3.93 8.47
CA LYS A 119 14.72 3.68 8.48
C LYS A 119 15.53 4.94 8.76
N ARG A 120 15.08 6.11 8.29
CA ARG A 120 15.72 7.40 8.60
C ARG A 120 15.63 7.71 10.09
N ALA A 121 14.46 7.53 10.70
CA ALA A 121 14.28 7.74 12.13
C ALA A 121 15.15 6.79 12.98
N LEU A 122 15.34 5.54 12.52
CA LEU A 122 16.29 4.61 13.16
C LEU A 122 17.73 5.11 13.02
N TRP A 123 18.13 5.55 11.82
CA TRP A 123 19.47 6.07 11.55
C TRP A 123 19.82 7.26 12.46
N GLU A 124 18.93 8.25 12.58
CA GLU A 124 19.14 9.42 13.42
C GLU A 124 19.40 9.04 14.89
N LYS A 125 18.58 8.11 15.41
CA LYS A 125 18.75 7.56 16.76
C LYS A 125 20.07 6.81 16.92
N THR A 126 20.40 5.95 15.96
CA THR A 126 21.65 5.16 15.95
C THR A 126 22.85 6.08 15.99
N VAL A 127 22.98 7.05 15.08
CA VAL A 127 24.17 7.92 15.00
C VAL A 127 24.30 8.81 16.23
N SER A 128 23.18 9.30 16.78
CA SER A 128 23.20 10.06 18.03
C SER A 128 23.70 9.23 19.21
N ALA A 129 23.21 8.00 19.39
CA ALA A 129 23.68 7.10 20.44
C ALA A 129 25.15 6.66 20.22
N GLN A 130 25.52 6.37 18.98
CA GLN A 130 26.86 5.95 18.58
C GLN A 130 27.90 7.03 18.90
N ARG A 131 27.62 8.30 18.56
CA ARG A 131 28.49 9.44 18.87
C ARG A 131 28.66 9.67 20.36
N ARG A 132 27.59 9.52 21.15
CA ARG A 132 27.66 9.68 22.61
C ARG A 132 28.53 8.63 23.29
N LYS A 133 28.63 7.43 22.72
CA LYS A 133 29.40 6.30 23.26
C LYS A 133 30.75 6.08 22.55
N ASP A 134 31.11 6.94 21.60
CA ASP A 134 32.32 6.85 20.77
C ASP A 134 32.53 5.47 20.10
N ILE A 135 31.44 4.88 19.61
CA ILE A 135 31.49 3.53 19.02
C ILE A 135 31.93 3.62 17.55
N PRO A 136 33.06 3.01 17.14
CA PRO A 136 33.48 3.06 15.76
C PRO A 136 32.56 2.21 14.86
N ASN A 137 32.35 2.65 13.61
CA ASN A 137 31.55 1.89 12.63
C ASN A 137 32.05 0.44 12.47
N SER A 138 33.37 0.23 12.61
CA SER A 138 33.99 -1.09 12.55
C SER A 138 33.51 -2.06 13.62
N ALA A 139 33.31 -1.59 14.85
CA ALA A 139 32.76 -2.42 15.91
C ALA A 139 31.35 -2.92 15.53
N VAL A 140 30.52 -2.04 14.95
CA VAL A 140 29.15 -2.38 14.54
C VAL A 140 29.15 -3.49 13.48
N TYR A 141 29.79 -3.27 12.32
CA TYR A 141 29.69 -4.24 11.23
C TYR A 141 30.46 -5.54 11.50
N GLN A 142 31.55 -5.51 12.27
CA GLN A 142 32.29 -6.72 12.65
C GLN A 142 31.50 -7.56 13.66
N ARG A 143 30.94 -6.93 14.71
CA ARG A 143 30.24 -7.67 15.77
C ARG A 143 28.92 -8.25 15.29
N LEU A 144 28.19 -7.50 14.46
CA LEU A 144 26.92 -7.94 13.87
C LEU A 144 27.10 -8.80 12.61
N ARG A 145 28.33 -9.00 12.13
CA ARG A 145 28.65 -9.75 10.90
C ARG A 145 27.85 -9.28 9.69
N LEU A 146 27.63 -7.96 9.60
CA LEU A 146 26.91 -7.32 8.50
C LEU A 146 27.88 -6.87 7.41
N ASN A 147 27.36 -6.64 6.19
CA ASN A 147 28.18 -6.15 5.08
C ASN A 147 28.80 -4.78 5.43
N PRO A 148 30.15 -4.66 5.50
CA PRO A 148 30.81 -3.42 5.93
C PRO A 148 30.48 -2.23 5.03
N GLY A 149 30.38 -2.41 3.71
CA GLY A 149 30.08 -1.34 2.77
C GLY A 149 28.68 -0.74 2.97
N ASN A 150 27.67 -1.61 3.15
CA ASN A 150 26.29 -1.17 3.38
C ASN A 150 26.15 -0.49 4.74
N VAL A 151 26.69 -1.10 5.81
CA VAL A 151 26.62 -0.52 7.16
C VAL A 151 27.38 0.80 7.24
N ASN A 152 28.55 0.89 6.62
CA ASN A 152 29.34 2.11 6.65
C ASN A 152 28.65 3.25 5.87
N SER A 153 28.08 2.96 4.70
CA SER A 153 27.27 3.94 3.95
C SER A 153 26.03 4.39 4.75
N TYR A 154 25.39 3.45 5.44
CA TYR A 154 24.24 3.75 6.31
C TYR A 154 24.64 4.65 7.46
N LEU A 155 25.67 4.30 8.24
CA LEU A 155 26.08 5.05 9.43
C LEU A 155 26.69 6.42 9.08
N LYS A 156 27.47 6.53 8.01
CA LYS A 156 28.14 7.79 7.61
C LYS A 156 27.22 8.73 6.84
N ASP A 157 26.61 8.21 5.78
CA ASP A 157 25.94 9.02 4.76
C ASP A 157 24.42 8.95 4.87
N GLY A 158 23.91 8.13 5.80
CA GLY A 158 22.49 7.89 5.95
C GLY A 158 21.91 7.05 4.80
N ALA A 159 22.68 6.23 4.08
CA ALA A 159 22.16 5.42 2.95
C ALA A 159 21.14 4.33 3.37
N VAL A 160 19.92 4.71 3.74
CA VAL A 160 18.84 3.86 4.28
C VAL A 160 18.29 2.85 3.27
N GLU A 161 18.44 3.13 1.98
CA GLU A 161 18.07 2.25 0.88
C GLU A 161 18.97 1.01 0.80
N LYS A 162 20.22 1.10 1.26
CA LYS A 162 21.20 -0.01 1.26
C LYS A 162 21.01 -1.01 2.40
N LEU A 163 20.12 -0.72 3.34
CA LEU A 163 19.90 -1.51 4.53
C LEU A 163 18.46 -2.02 4.60
N SER A 164 18.24 -3.25 5.08
CA SER A 164 16.88 -3.69 5.43
C SER A 164 16.40 -2.96 6.69
N LEU A 165 15.08 -2.89 6.89
CA LEU A 165 14.52 -2.32 8.12
C LEU A 165 14.98 -3.12 9.35
N GLU A 166 15.06 -4.44 9.21
CA GLU A 166 15.50 -5.34 10.27
C GLU A 166 16.96 -5.08 10.67
N ASN A 167 17.87 -4.97 9.71
CA ASN A 167 19.26 -4.64 10.01
C ASN A 167 19.38 -3.26 10.67
N ALA A 168 18.52 -2.30 10.33
CA ALA A 168 18.54 -0.97 10.94
C ALA A 168 18.14 -1.04 12.43
N ARG A 169 17.17 -1.92 12.76
CA ARG A 169 16.74 -2.18 14.15
C ARG A 169 17.83 -2.88 14.95
N ILE A 170 18.42 -3.95 14.42
CA ILE A 170 19.51 -4.70 15.07
C ILE A 170 20.73 -3.80 15.32
N ILE A 171 21.07 -2.92 14.38
CA ILE A 171 22.16 -1.94 14.58
C ILE A 171 21.83 -0.97 15.71
N LEU A 172 20.59 -0.44 15.76
CA LEU A 172 20.18 0.46 16.83
C LEU A 172 20.25 -0.24 18.19
N GLU A 173 19.71 -1.45 18.30
CA GLU A 173 19.75 -2.28 19.52
C GLU A 173 21.19 -2.49 20.00
N PHE A 174 22.08 -2.93 19.10
CA PHE A 174 23.50 -3.08 19.40
C PHE A 174 24.14 -1.80 19.95
N VAL A 175 23.89 -0.65 19.32
CA VAL A 175 24.45 0.63 19.76
C VAL A 175 23.89 1.07 21.11
N LEU A 176 22.62 0.79 21.38
CA LEU A 176 21.98 1.10 22.67
C LEU A 176 22.51 0.21 23.81
N ASP A 177 22.90 -1.03 23.51
CA ASP A 177 23.38 -2.01 24.50
C ASP A 177 24.91 -2.06 24.63
N TYR A 178 25.66 -1.41 23.74
CA TYR A 178 27.12 -1.30 23.77
C TYR A 178 27.65 -0.62 25.04
#